data_AF-A0A0X3XII4-F1
#
_entry.id   AF-A0A0X3XII4-F1
#
_cell.length_a   1.000
_cell.length_b   1.000
_cell.length_c   1.000
_cell.angle_alpha   90.00
_cell.angle_beta   90.00
_cell.angle_gamma   90.00
#
_symmetry.space_group_name_H-M   'P 1'
#
loop_
_entity.id
_entity.type
_entity.pdbx_description
1 polymer ?
#
loop_
_entity_poly.entity_id
_entity_poly.type
_entity_poly.pdbx_seq_one_letter_code
_entity_poly.pdbx_strand_id
1 'polypeptide(L)'
;MATGTEPHLNSGGVRTGTRAAIDAPHLRADRWWLAPAATAAGLLAFIVYSTWRAFANADYYAAPYVSPFYSPCLAENCEPMRGGPNWELFGSWWGISPAIIILIFPLGFRLTCYYYRKAYYRGFWMSPPACAVAEPHAKYSGETRFPLILQNVHRYFFYAALLVAGILTYDTVLAFRDETYAWGHMGLGTLVFLANIALIWAYTLSCHSCRHIVGGKLKHFSKHPVRYRMWQWIGKLNARHMQLAWASLVSVALADFYVYLVASGVFDDPRFF
;
A
#
# COMPACT_ATOMS: atom_id res chain seq x y z
N MET A 1 -15.17 -56.27 -5.67
CA MET A 1 -16.36 -55.49 -6.10
C MET A 1 -16.13 -54.05 -5.65
N ALA A 2 -15.79 -53.16 -6.57
CA ALA A 2 -15.64 -51.74 -6.28
C ALA A 2 -17.03 -51.11 -6.33
N THR A 3 -17.59 -50.78 -5.18
CA THR A 3 -18.84 -50.02 -5.09
C THR A 3 -18.54 -48.57 -5.44
N GLY A 4 -19.00 -48.16 -6.62
CA GLY A 4 -18.86 -46.79 -7.12
C GLY A 4 -19.51 -45.78 -6.18
N THR A 5 -18.75 -44.77 -5.80
CA THR A 5 -19.23 -43.57 -5.14
C THR A 5 -20.03 -42.75 -6.16
N GLU A 6 -21.30 -42.49 -5.84
CA GLU A 6 -22.17 -41.65 -6.66
C GLU A 6 -21.57 -40.24 -6.86
N PRO A 7 -21.69 -39.65 -8.07
CA PRO A 7 -21.15 -38.33 -8.32
C PRO A 7 -22.00 -37.28 -7.61
N HIS A 8 -21.38 -36.56 -6.67
CA HIS A 8 -21.99 -35.41 -6.01
C HIS A 8 -22.43 -34.36 -7.05
N LEU A 9 -23.75 -34.23 -7.21
CA LEU A 9 -24.43 -33.46 -8.27
C LEU A 9 -24.31 -31.92 -8.18
N ASN A 10 -23.54 -31.38 -7.25
CA ASN A 10 -23.34 -29.93 -7.16
C ASN A 10 -21.97 -29.60 -6.61
N SER A 11 -21.01 -29.33 -7.49
CA SER A 11 -19.82 -28.59 -7.08
C SER A 11 -19.25 -27.79 -8.24
N GLY A 12 -19.32 -26.47 -8.11
CA GLY A 12 -18.65 -25.55 -9.03
C GLY A 12 -17.14 -25.70 -8.99
N GLY A 13 -16.46 -25.19 -10.02
CA GLY A 13 -14.99 -25.15 -10.09
C GLY A 13 -14.34 -26.44 -10.57
N VAL A 14 -13.36 -26.96 -9.82
CA VAL A 14 -12.51 -28.12 -10.21
C VAL A 14 -13.20 -29.48 -10.17
N ARG A 15 -14.48 -29.55 -9.76
CA ARG A 15 -15.25 -30.78 -9.56
C ARG A 15 -16.35 -31.02 -10.61
N THR A 16 -16.23 -30.40 -11.79
CA THR A 16 -17.14 -30.63 -12.92
C THR A 16 -17.00 -32.05 -13.48
N GLY A 17 -18.10 -32.67 -13.91
CA GLY A 17 -18.20 -34.09 -14.30
C GLY A 17 -17.35 -34.59 -15.48
N THR A 18 -16.55 -33.72 -16.12
CA THR A 18 -15.58 -34.12 -17.18
C THR A 18 -14.17 -34.38 -16.64
N ARG A 19 -13.93 -34.24 -15.33
CA ARG A 19 -12.63 -34.49 -14.68
C ARG A 19 -12.63 -35.78 -13.87
N ALA A 20 -11.44 -36.34 -13.66
CA ALA A 20 -11.24 -37.52 -12.82
C ALA A 20 -11.89 -37.33 -11.44
N ALA A 21 -12.64 -38.34 -10.99
CA ALA A 21 -13.25 -38.36 -9.67
C ALA A 21 -12.15 -38.47 -8.61
N ILE A 22 -11.86 -37.37 -7.93
CA ILE A 22 -10.90 -37.30 -6.83
C ILE A 22 -11.71 -37.00 -5.57
N ASP A 23 -11.70 -37.94 -4.62
CA ASP A 23 -12.43 -37.79 -3.35
C ASP A 23 -11.85 -36.66 -2.48
N ALA A 24 -10.53 -36.45 -2.58
CA ALA A 24 -9.85 -35.38 -1.85
C ALA A 24 -10.24 -33.98 -2.38
N PRO A 25 -10.44 -32.98 -1.51
CA PRO A 25 -10.83 -31.64 -1.93
C PRO A 25 -9.78 -30.94 -2.80
N HIS A 26 -8.51 -31.29 -2.63
CA HIS A 26 -7.39 -30.91 -3.49
C HIS A 26 -6.24 -31.92 -3.34
N LEU A 27 -5.38 -32.04 -4.35
CA LEU A 27 -4.20 -32.92 -4.32
C LEU A 27 -2.94 -32.28 -3.71
N ARG A 28 -3.04 -31.05 -3.21
CA ARG A 28 -1.90 -30.37 -2.57
C ARG A 28 -1.63 -30.94 -1.18
N ALA A 29 -0.39 -31.39 -0.97
CA ALA A 29 0.13 -31.89 0.31
C ALA A 29 1.04 -30.89 1.04
N ASP A 30 1.43 -29.80 0.37
CA ASP A 30 2.31 -28.78 0.93
C ASP A 30 1.53 -27.69 1.70
N ARG A 31 2.24 -26.83 2.44
CA ARG A 31 1.66 -25.76 3.28
C ARG A 31 1.15 -24.57 2.45
N TRP A 32 0.22 -24.84 1.54
CA TRP A 32 -0.34 -23.90 0.59
C TRP A 32 -1.00 -22.67 1.24
N TRP A 33 -1.51 -22.85 2.44
CA TRP A 33 -2.19 -21.81 3.23
C TRP A 33 -1.21 -20.83 3.87
N LEU A 34 0.08 -21.17 4.01
CA LEU A 34 1.03 -20.37 4.77
C LEU A 34 1.26 -18.99 4.15
N ALA A 35 1.47 -18.92 2.83
CA ALA A 35 1.69 -17.67 2.13
C ALA A 35 0.48 -16.70 2.23
N PRO A 36 -0.77 -17.11 1.91
CA PRO A 36 -1.92 -16.23 2.09
C PRO A 36 -2.19 -15.88 3.55
N ALA A 37 -1.97 -16.81 4.49
CA ALA A 37 -2.14 -16.52 5.93
C ALA A 37 -1.11 -15.50 6.44
N ALA A 38 0.17 -15.64 6.09
CA ALA A 38 1.21 -14.68 6.46
C ALA A 38 0.94 -13.29 5.88
N THR A 39 0.49 -13.25 4.61
CA THR A 39 0.07 -12.00 3.95
C THR A 39 -1.10 -11.36 4.68
N ALA A 40 -2.15 -12.14 5.01
CA ALA A 40 -3.32 -11.65 5.73
C ALA A 40 -2.94 -11.13 7.13
N ALA A 41 -2.10 -11.86 7.86
CA ALA A 41 -1.63 -11.45 9.18
C ALA A 41 -0.85 -10.13 9.15
N GLY A 42 0.10 -9.98 8.21
CA GLY A 42 0.86 -8.75 8.05
C GLY A 42 -0.01 -7.55 7.67
N LEU A 43 -0.98 -7.75 6.76
CA LEU A 43 -1.94 -6.69 6.39
C LEU A 43 -2.86 -6.35 7.55
N LEU A 44 -3.34 -7.34 8.31
CA LEU A 44 -4.18 -7.11 9.48
C LEU A 44 -3.43 -6.35 10.57
N ALA A 45 -2.18 -6.71 10.85
CA ALA A 45 -1.34 -5.98 11.79
C ALA A 45 -1.18 -4.51 11.37
N PHE A 46 -0.93 -4.25 10.08
CA PHE A 46 -0.85 -2.89 9.56
C PHE A 46 -2.20 -2.15 9.66
N ILE A 47 -3.34 -2.82 9.39
CA ILE A 47 -4.68 -2.22 9.51
C ILE A 47 -4.95 -1.82 10.96
N VAL A 48 -4.69 -2.70 11.92
CA VAL A 48 -4.86 -2.41 13.35
C VAL A 48 -3.98 -1.24 13.77
N TYR A 49 -2.70 -1.28 13.41
CA TYR A 49 -1.75 -0.19 13.70
C TYR A 49 -2.20 1.15 13.09
N SER A 50 -2.48 1.18 11.79
CA SER A 50 -2.86 2.40 11.08
C SER A 50 -4.21 2.95 11.53
N THR A 51 -5.14 2.10 11.94
CA THR A 51 -6.43 2.51 12.51
C THR A 51 -6.22 3.16 13.86
N TRP A 52 -5.44 2.54 14.75
CA TRP A 52 -5.09 3.16 16.03
C TRP A 52 -4.43 4.52 15.82
N ARG A 53 -3.40 4.60 14.97
CA ARG A 53 -2.70 5.85 14.68
C ARG A 53 -3.59 6.89 14.01
N ALA A 54 -4.51 6.49 13.14
CA ALA A 54 -5.45 7.42 12.51
C ALA A 54 -6.41 8.04 13.54
N PHE A 55 -6.89 7.28 14.52
CA PHE A 55 -7.85 7.79 15.51
C PHE A 55 -7.21 8.39 16.77
N ALA A 56 -5.95 8.08 17.07
CA ALA A 56 -5.24 8.62 18.22
C ALA A 56 -5.16 10.16 18.20
N ASN A 57 -5.00 10.76 17.00
CA ASN A 57 -4.91 12.20 16.79
C ASN A 57 -3.94 12.93 17.75
N ALA A 58 -2.83 12.27 18.08
CA ALA A 58 -1.82 12.75 19.02
C ALA A 58 -0.44 12.21 18.62
N ASP A 59 0.60 12.87 19.11
CA ASP A 59 2.00 12.44 18.97
C ASP A 59 2.36 12.11 17.51
N TYR A 60 2.03 13.02 16.60
CA TYR A 60 2.27 12.88 15.15
C TYR A 60 3.21 13.95 14.59
N TYR A 61 3.66 14.89 15.42
CA TYR A 61 4.61 15.92 15.06
C TYR A 61 5.64 16.10 16.18
N ALA A 62 6.91 16.10 15.81
CA ALA A 62 8.03 16.43 16.67
C ALA A 62 9.09 17.10 15.81
N ALA A 63 9.25 18.42 15.93
CA ALA A 63 10.08 19.19 15.01
C ALA A 63 11.49 18.59 14.85
N PRO A 64 11.96 18.36 13.61
CA PRO A 64 11.36 18.73 12.32
C PRO A 64 10.41 17.68 11.69
N TYR A 65 10.23 16.52 12.32
CA TYR A 65 9.58 15.35 11.74
C TYR A 65 8.06 15.35 11.90
N VAL A 66 7.37 14.97 10.82
CA VAL A 66 5.92 14.76 10.81
C VAL A 66 5.58 13.33 10.41
N SER A 67 4.60 12.73 11.06
CA SER A 67 4.10 11.43 10.63
C SER A 67 3.61 11.47 9.17
N PRO A 68 4.02 10.51 8.32
CA PRO A 68 3.50 10.40 6.95
C PRO A 68 2.00 10.09 6.88
N PHE A 69 1.34 9.78 8.00
CA PHE A 69 -0.12 9.60 8.06
C PHE A 69 -0.87 10.93 8.24
N TYR A 70 -0.18 11.97 8.73
CA TYR A 70 -0.77 13.27 9.09
C TYR A 70 -0.36 14.41 8.14
N SER A 71 0.57 14.15 7.20
CA SER A 71 0.99 15.14 6.21
C SER A 71 0.38 14.88 4.82
N PRO A 72 -0.15 15.93 4.13
CA PRO A 72 -0.21 17.33 4.54
C PRO A 72 -1.29 17.61 5.60
N CYS A 73 -1.11 18.68 6.36
CA CYS A 73 -2.10 19.17 7.31
C CYS A 73 -3.24 19.89 6.54
N LEU A 74 -4.39 19.22 6.39
CA LEU A 74 -5.52 19.73 5.59
C LEU A 74 -6.69 20.33 6.39
N ALA A 75 -6.69 20.17 7.72
CA ALA A 75 -7.79 20.57 8.57
C ALA A 75 -7.36 21.59 9.63
N GLU A 76 -8.26 22.44 10.11
CA GLU A 76 -7.92 23.40 11.18
C GLU A 76 -7.48 22.71 12.49
N ASN A 77 -7.84 21.44 12.69
CA ASN A 77 -7.51 20.67 13.90
C ASN A 77 -6.19 19.88 13.82
N CYS A 78 -5.38 20.04 12.77
CA CYS A 78 -4.00 19.53 12.79
C CYS A 78 -3.02 20.55 13.37
N GLU A 79 -1.94 20.05 13.95
CA GLU A 79 -0.83 20.86 14.43
C GLU A 79 -0.08 21.50 13.25
N PRO A 80 0.01 22.84 13.18
CA PRO A 80 0.67 23.52 12.06
C PRO A 80 2.19 23.26 12.05
N MET A 81 2.68 22.64 10.98
CA MET A 81 4.09 22.33 10.83
C MET A 81 4.85 23.54 10.28
N ARG A 82 5.87 24.05 10.98
CA ARG A 82 6.56 25.28 10.53
C ARG A 82 7.28 25.08 9.19
N GLY A 83 6.83 25.81 8.17
CA GLY A 83 7.32 25.68 6.78
C GLY A 83 6.89 24.39 6.08
N GLY A 84 6.00 23.61 6.70
CA GLY A 84 5.40 22.41 6.15
C GLY A 84 4.19 22.67 5.26
N PRO A 85 3.64 21.61 4.63
CA PRO A 85 2.48 21.67 3.77
C PRO A 85 1.18 21.76 4.60
N ASN A 86 0.84 22.98 5.05
CA ASN A 86 -0.39 23.25 5.79
C ASN A 86 -1.39 24.00 4.89
N TRP A 87 -2.56 23.41 4.68
CA TRP A 87 -3.65 23.98 3.89
C TRP A 87 -4.98 23.70 4.59
N GLU A 88 -5.50 24.68 5.33
CA GLU A 88 -6.78 24.57 6.07
C GLU A 88 -8.00 24.51 5.13
N LEU A 89 -8.12 23.43 4.35
CA LEU A 89 -9.22 23.20 3.41
C LEU A 89 -10.47 22.70 4.15
N PHE A 90 -10.27 22.05 5.30
CA PHE A 90 -11.33 21.56 6.17
C PHE A 90 -11.36 22.42 7.43
N GLY A 91 -12.39 23.25 7.56
CA GLY A 91 -12.52 24.14 8.70
C GLY A 91 -12.94 23.44 9.99
N SER A 92 -13.27 24.24 11.00
CA SER A 92 -13.73 23.80 12.34
C SER A 92 -14.87 22.76 12.39
N TRP A 93 -15.61 22.58 11.30
CA TRP A 93 -16.64 21.54 11.19
C TRP A 93 -16.07 20.12 11.13
N TRP A 94 -14.79 19.96 10.78
CA TRP A 94 -14.12 18.66 10.74
C TRP A 94 -13.67 18.23 12.15
N GLY A 95 -14.54 17.52 12.86
CA GLY A 95 -14.29 17.08 14.24
C GLY A 95 -13.54 15.76 14.39
N ILE A 96 -13.12 15.12 13.29
CA ILE A 96 -12.41 13.83 13.31
C ILE A 96 -10.91 14.08 13.05
N SER A 97 -10.07 13.09 13.32
CA SER A 97 -8.64 13.13 13.02
C SER A 97 -8.34 13.57 11.57
N PRO A 98 -7.38 14.48 11.36
CA PRO A 98 -6.94 14.95 10.06
C PRO A 98 -6.31 13.82 9.23
N ALA A 99 -5.74 12.79 9.87
CA ALA A 99 -5.12 11.66 9.17
C ALA A 99 -6.11 10.94 8.25
N ILE A 100 -7.40 10.88 8.59
CA ILE A 100 -8.42 10.19 7.79
C ILE A 100 -8.56 10.83 6.39
N ILE A 101 -8.44 12.16 6.31
CA ILE A 101 -8.54 12.90 5.05
C ILE A 101 -7.42 12.46 4.10
N ILE A 102 -6.20 12.30 4.63
CA ILE A 102 -5.04 11.96 3.81
C ILE A 102 -4.95 10.48 3.54
N LEU A 103 -5.20 9.62 4.53
CA LEU A 103 -5.02 8.18 4.43
C LEU A 103 -5.89 7.56 3.33
N ILE A 104 -7.01 8.16 2.94
CA ILE A 104 -7.84 7.68 1.82
C ILE A 104 -7.06 7.56 0.50
N PHE A 105 -6.08 8.43 0.25
CA PHE A 105 -5.32 8.44 -1.00
C PHE A 105 -4.31 7.28 -1.09
N PRO A 106 -3.35 7.11 -0.15
CA PRO A 106 -2.43 5.97 -0.18
C PRO A 106 -3.16 4.65 0.09
N LEU A 107 -4.20 4.63 0.94
CA LEU A 107 -5.02 3.44 1.14
C LEU A 107 -5.76 3.06 -0.13
N GLY A 108 -6.42 4.02 -0.78
CA GLY A 108 -7.09 3.80 -2.07
C GLY A 108 -6.13 3.32 -3.15
N PHE A 109 -4.93 3.90 -3.24
CA PHE A 109 -3.90 3.46 -4.18
C PHE A 109 -3.48 2.00 -3.92
N ARG A 110 -3.28 1.62 -2.65
CA ARG A 110 -2.94 0.24 -2.27
C ARG A 110 -4.12 -0.70 -2.50
N LEU A 111 -5.31 -0.42 -1.98
CA LEU A 111 -6.49 -1.30 -2.08
C LEU A 111 -6.93 -1.56 -3.52
N THR A 112 -6.77 -0.58 -4.41
CA THR A 112 -7.12 -0.72 -5.83
C THR A 112 -6.02 -1.37 -6.68
N CYS A 113 -4.81 -1.52 -6.12
CA CYS A 113 -3.68 -2.15 -6.80
C CYS A 113 -3.95 -3.64 -7.06
N TYR A 114 -3.64 -4.10 -8.27
CA TYR A 114 -3.77 -5.52 -8.65
C TYR A 114 -3.02 -6.47 -7.70
N TYR A 115 -1.85 -6.05 -7.19
CA TYR A 115 -1.08 -6.83 -6.23
C TYR A 115 -1.82 -7.01 -4.90
N TYR A 116 -2.28 -5.92 -4.30
CA TYR A 116 -3.04 -5.98 -3.05
C TYR A 116 -4.37 -6.71 -3.24
N ARG A 117 -5.04 -6.53 -4.39
CA ARG A 117 -6.22 -7.32 -4.77
C ARG A 117 -5.98 -8.80 -4.69
N LYS A 118 -4.91 -9.28 -5.32
CA LYS A 118 -4.49 -10.68 -5.18
C LYS A 118 -4.22 -11.06 -3.73
N ALA A 119 -3.60 -10.19 -2.93
CA ALA A 119 -3.31 -10.45 -1.53
C ALA A 119 -4.58 -10.63 -0.69
N TYR A 120 -5.53 -9.69 -0.72
CA TYR A 120 -6.75 -9.79 0.09
C TYR A 120 -7.78 -10.78 -0.48
N TYR A 121 -7.82 -10.99 -1.81
CA TYR A 121 -8.64 -12.06 -2.40
C TYR A 121 -8.17 -13.44 -1.95
N ARG A 122 -6.87 -13.66 -1.83
CA ARG A 122 -6.33 -14.95 -1.37
C ARG A 122 -6.36 -15.11 0.14
N GLY A 123 -6.00 -14.06 0.87
CA GLY A 123 -5.83 -14.08 2.32
C GLY A 123 -7.14 -13.96 3.10
N PHE A 124 -8.04 -13.08 2.68
CA PHE A 124 -9.30 -12.82 3.40
C PHE A 124 -10.52 -13.43 2.69
N TRP A 125 -10.56 -13.39 1.35
CA TRP A 125 -11.70 -13.87 0.55
C TRP A 125 -11.55 -15.30 0.04
N MET A 126 -10.40 -15.96 0.22
CA MET A 126 -10.16 -17.33 -0.27
C MET A 126 -10.60 -17.56 -1.74
N SER A 127 -10.36 -16.61 -2.65
CA SER A 127 -10.85 -16.68 -4.04
C SER A 127 -9.75 -16.60 -5.11
N PRO A 128 -9.27 -17.76 -5.61
CA PRO A 128 -8.97 -18.96 -4.83
C PRO A 128 -7.68 -18.75 -4.00
N PRO A 129 -7.55 -19.36 -2.81
CA PRO A 129 -6.44 -19.08 -1.89
C PRO A 129 -5.07 -19.52 -2.44
N ALA A 130 -5.06 -20.58 -3.26
CA ALA A 130 -3.87 -21.07 -3.93
C ALA A 130 -4.22 -21.78 -5.24
N CYS A 131 -3.22 -21.99 -6.10
CA CYS A 131 -3.40 -22.82 -7.29
C CYS A 131 -3.80 -24.25 -6.87
N ALA A 132 -4.74 -24.84 -7.62
CA ALA A 132 -5.33 -26.16 -7.37
C ALA A 132 -6.11 -26.31 -6.04
N VAL A 133 -6.38 -25.20 -5.33
CA VAL A 133 -7.29 -25.17 -4.18
C VAL A 133 -8.56 -24.44 -4.62
N ALA A 134 -9.70 -25.12 -4.54
CA ALA A 134 -10.98 -24.57 -4.97
C ALA A 134 -11.35 -23.35 -4.12
N GLU A 135 -11.98 -22.35 -4.73
CA GLU A 135 -12.60 -21.27 -3.97
C GLU A 135 -13.91 -21.77 -3.32
N PRO A 136 -14.24 -21.30 -2.10
CA PRO A 136 -15.50 -21.65 -1.45
C PRO A 136 -16.69 -20.87 -2.03
N HIS A 137 -16.44 -19.80 -2.79
CA HIS A 137 -17.46 -18.95 -3.37
C HIS A 137 -18.15 -19.61 -4.58
N ALA A 138 -19.49 -19.69 -4.54
CA ALA A 138 -20.27 -20.29 -5.63
C ALA A 138 -20.51 -19.34 -6.82
N LYS A 139 -20.41 -18.03 -6.59
CA LYS A 139 -20.72 -16.99 -7.59
C LYS A 139 -19.69 -15.86 -7.50
N TYR A 140 -19.27 -15.37 -8.65
CA TYR A 140 -18.46 -14.16 -8.77
C TYR A 140 -19.21 -13.13 -9.60
N SER A 141 -19.47 -11.95 -9.03
CA SER A 141 -20.22 -10.88 -9.73
C SER A 141 -19.36 -10.07 -10.70
N GLY A 142 -18.06 -10.32 -10.78
CA GLY A 142 -17.14 -9.48 -11.53
C GLY A 142 -16.86 -8.13 -10.86
N GLU A 143 -15.93 -7.39 -11.45
CA GLU A 143 -15.52 -6.03 -11.02
C GLU A 143 -16.43 -4.93 -11.61
N THR A 144 -17.66 -5.27 -11.98
CA THR A 144 -18.63 -4.36 -12.60
C THR A 144 -19.72 -3.90 -11.62
N ARG A 145 -19.77 -4.47 -10.42
CA ARG A 145 -20.78 -4.16 -9.39
C ARG A 145 -20.12 -3.62 -8.12
N PHE A 146 -20.79 -2.71 -7.42
CA PHE A 146 -20.37 -2.24 -6.11
C PHE A 146 -20.28 -3.41 -5.10
N PRO A 147 -19.23 -3.49 -4.26
CA PRO A 147 -18.11 -2.54 -4.10
C PRO A 147 -16.91 -2.78 -5.05
N LEU A 148 -16.86 -3.90 -5.78
CA LEU A 148 -15.72 -4.30 -6.60
C LEU A 148 -15.44 -3.36 -7.78
N ILE A 149 -16.42 -2.55 -8.21
CA ILE A 149 -16.21 -1.53 -9.25
C ILE A 149 -15.14 -0.49 -8.89
N LEU A 150 -14.95 -0.19 -7.60
CA LEU A 150 -13.93 0.75 -7.11
C LEU A 150 -12.52 0.29 -7.45
N GLN A 151 -12.34 -1.01 -7.69
CA GLN A 151 -11.06 -1.59 -8.07
C GLN A 151 -10.56 -1.08 -9.44
N ASN A 152 -11.44 -0.54 -10.27
CA ASN A 152 -11.10 0.02 -11.59
C ASN A 152 -10.53 1.45 -11.52
N VAL A 153 -10.61 2.13 -10.37
CA VAL A 153 -10.16 3.52 -10.24
C VAL A 153 -8.68 3.66 -9.89
N HIS A 154 -7.91 2.56 -9.86
CA HIS A 154 -6.48 2.56 -9.53
C HIS A 154 -5.66 3.59 -10.32
N ARG A 155 -5.99 3.79 -11.60
CA ARG A 155 -5.32 4.78 -12.46
C ARG A 155 -5.44 6.21 -11.93
N TYR A 156 -6.54 6.54 -11.26
CA TYR A 156 -6.77 7.87 -10.69
C TYR A 156 -6.04 8.03 -9.37
N PHE A 157 -6.07 7.00 -8.52
CA PHE A 157 -5.29 6.97 -7.29
C PHE A 157 -3.78 7.04 -7.55
N PHE A 158 -3.28 6.57 -8.71
CA PHE A 158 -1.89 6.77 -9.09
C PHE A 158 -1.51 8.25 -9.19
N TYR A 159 -2.37 9.11 -9.76
CA TYR A 159 -2.08 10.55 -9.82
C TYR A 159 -2.12 11.20 -8.44
N ALA A 160 -3.09 10.83 -7.60
CA ALA A 160 -3.13 11.29 -6.21
C ALA A 160 -1.88 10.82 -5.42
N ALA A 161 -1.42 9.59 -5.64
CA ALA A 161 -0.22 9.05 -5.00
C ALA A 161 1.05 9.81 -5.41
N LEU A 162 1.14 10.31 -6.64
CA LEU A 162 2.27 11.16 -7.06
C LEU A 162 2.29 12.50 -6.30
N LEU A 163 1.11 13.10 -6.06
CA LEU A 163 1.01 14.33 -5.27
C LEU A 163 1.40 14.09 -3.82
N VAL A 164 0.86 13.04 -3.20
CA VAL A 164 1.21 12.65 -1.82
C VAL A 164 2.70 12.33 -1.71
N ALA A 165 3.29 11.60 -2.66
CA ALA A 165 4.72 11.33 -2.68
C ALA A 165 5.54 12.62 -2.82
N GLY A 166 5.08 13.59 -3.61
CA GLY A 166 5.71 14.92 -3.71
C GLY A 166 5.71 15.66 -2.36
N ILE A 167 4.60 15.64 -1.65
CA ILE A 167 4.47 16.25 -0.32
C ILE A 167 5.39 15.57 0.69
N LEU A 168 5.37 14.23 0.76
CA LEU A 168 6.26 13.49 1.65
C LEU A 168 7.75 13.66 1.29
N THR A 169 8.06 13.97 0.03
CA THR A 169 9.42 14.36 -0.39
C THR A 169 9.78 15.72 0.20
N TYR A 170 8.86 16.68 0.16
CA TYR A 170 9.06 17.98 0.79
C TYR A 170 9.26 17.86 2.31
N ASP A 171 8.45 17.05 3.00
CA ASP A 171 8.64 16.78 4.43
C ASP A 171 10.00 16.13 4.72
N THR A 172 10.45 15.22 3.85
CA THR A 172 11.78 14.62 3.97
C THR A 172 12.90 15.65 3.80
N VAL A 173 12.72 16.66 2.95
CA VAL A 173 13.67 17.79 2.86
C VAL A 173 13.64 18.61 4.15
N LEU A 174 12.46 18.87 4.70
CA LEU A 174 12.33 19.61 5.96
C LEU A 174 12.95 18.87 7.16
N ALA A 175 13.08 17.54 7.08
CA ALA A 175 13.72 16.68 8.07
C ALA A 175 15.26 16.88 8.16
N PHE A 176 15.85 17.72 7.30
CA PHE A 176 17.25 18.18 7.41
C PHE A 176 17.40 19.47 8.25
N ARG A 177 16.33 19.85 8.96
CA ARG A 177 16.37 20.90 9.97
C ARG A 177 16.54 20.31 11.36
N ASP A 178 16.86 21.12 12.36
CA ASP A 178 16.76 20.73 13.76
C ASP A 178 15.40 21.15 14.38
N GLU A 179 15.26 20.94 15.69
CA GLU A 179 14.12 21.37 16.50
C GLU A 179 13.97 22.91 16.53
N THR A 180 15.06 23.66 16.30
CA THR A 180 15.06 25.13 16.22
C THR A 180 14.80 25.65 14.80
N TYR A 181 14.61 24.73 13.84
CA TYR A 181 14.39 24.98 12.42
C TYR A 181 15.61 25.54 11.66
N ALA A 182 16.81 25.43 12.22
CA ALA A 182 18.06 25.66 11.53
C ALA A 182 18.30 24.54 10.50
N TRP A 183 18.98 24.84 9.40
CA TRP A 183 19.29 23.88 8.33
C TRP A 183 20.66 23.24 8.51
N GLY A 184 20.85 22.09 7.88
CA GLY A 184 22.15 21.42 7.82
C GLY A 184 22.31 20.34 8.86
N HIS A 185 21.20 19.83 9.40
CA HIS A 185 21.19 18.76 10.38
C HIS A 185 20.84 17.43 9.75
N MET A 186 21.33 16.35 10.34
CA MET A 186 20.93 15.00 9.98
C MET A 186 20.92 14.11 11.23
N GLY A 187 19.76 13.51 11.49
CA GLY A 187 19.59 12.51 12.54
C GLY A 187 19.20 11.15 12.00
N LEU A 188 18.96 10.22 12.92
CA LEU A 188 18.35 8.93 12.59
C LEU A 188 16.97 9.13 11.95
N GLY A 189 16.17 10.09 12.44
CA GLY A 189 14.88 10.41 11.84
C GLY A 189 14.99 10.83 10.37
N THR A 190 16.00 11.63 10.01
CA THR A 190 16.26 12.00 8.61
C THR A 190 16.52 10.77 7.74
N LEU A 191 17.29 9.79 8.22
CA LEU A 191 17.54 8.54 7.50
C LEU A 191 16.27 7.69 7.35
N VAL A 192 15.44 7.63 8.39
CA VAL A 192 14.14 6.94 8.36
C VAL A 192 13.25 7.57 7.28
N PHE A 193 13.20 8.90 7.19
CA PHE A 193 12.42 9.61 6.18
C PHE A 193 12.97 9.38 4.77
N LEU A 194 14.29 9.45 4.58
CA LEU A 194 14.94 9.16 3.30
C LEU A 194 14.64 7.75 2.81
N ALA A 195 14.77 6.76 3.70
CA ALA A 195 14.45 5.36 3.36
C ALA A 195 12.97 5.21 3.02
N ASN A 196 12.09 5.83 3.81
CA ASN A 196 10.65 5.78 3.58
C ASN A 196 10.27 6.40 2.23
N ILE A 197 10.73 7.61 1.92
CA ILE A 197 10.35 8.29 0.67
C ILE A 197 10.95 7.61 -0.56
N ALA A 198 12.17 7.07 -0.46
CA ALA A 198 12.77 6.28 -1.53
C ALA A 198 11.94 5.03 -1.84
N LEU A 199 11.46 4.33 -0.81
CA LEU A 199 10.60 3.16 -0.95
C LEU A 199 9.20 3.51 -1.49
N ILE A 200 8.63 4.65 -1.07
CA ILE A 200 7.36 5.16 -1.61
C ILE A 200 7.47 5.47 -3.10
N TRP A 201 8.54 6.16 -3.53
CA TRP A 201 8.79 6.42 -4.95
C TRP A 201 9.04 5.14 -5.73
N ALA A 202 9.86 4.22 -5.20
CA ALA A 202 10.11 2.94 -5.85
C ALA A 202 8.81 2.12 -6.02
N TYR A 203 7.95 2.09 -5.01
CA TYR A 203 6.64 1.44 -5.09
C TYR A 203 5.72 2.12 -6.13
N THR A 204 5.65 3.45 -6.11
CA THR A 204 4.80 4.23 -7.03
C THR A 204 5.24 4.05 -8.48
N LEU A 205 6.55 4.24 -8.75
CA LEU A 205 7.11 4.14 -10.11
C LEU A 205 7.16 2.70 -10.64
N SER A 206 7.18 1.69 -9.77
CA SER A 206 7.11 0.28 -10.19
C SER A 206 5.70 -0.18 -10.61
N CYS A 207 4.68 0.68 -10.50
CA CYS A 207 3.31 0.32 -10.84
C CYS A 207 3.09 0.09 -12.36
N HIS A 208 2.17 -0.81 -12.71
CA HIS A 208 1.73 -1.01 -14.10
C HIS A 208 1.15 0.27 -14.72
N SER A 209 0.48 1.11 -13.94
CA SER A 209 -0.02 2.42 -14.38
C SER A 209 1.13 3.31 -14.88
N CYS A 210 2.23 3.39 -14.13
CA CYS A 210 3.43 4.14 -14.54
C CYS A 210 4.04 3.57 -15.82
N ARG A 211 4.18 2.24 -15.90
CA ARG A 211 4.66 1.55 -17.10
C ARG A 211 3.80 1.87 -18.32
N HIS A 212 2.49 1.88 -18.17
CA HIS A 212 1.54 2.20 -19.23
C HIS A 212 1.60 3.68 -19.62
N ILE A 213 1.79 4.62 -18.68
CA ILE A 213 1.95 6.04 -19.02
C ILE A 213 3.23 6.26 -19.85
N VAL A 214 4.34 5.65 -19.44
CA VAL A 214 5.63 5.87 -20.09
C VAL A 214 5.73 5.20 -21.45
N GLY A 215 5.34 3.93 -21.57
CA GLY A 215 5.49 3.16 -22.81
C GLY A 215 4.19 2.88 -23.56
N GLY A 216 3.03 3.23 -23.00
CA GLY A 216 1.73 2.96 -23.61
C GLY A 216 1.57 3.69 -24.94
N LYS A 217 0.99 2.98 -25.90
CA LYS A 217 0.70 3.43 -27.27
C LYS A 217 1.93 3.73 -28.14
N LEU A 218 3.14 3.36 -27.71
CA LEU A 218 4.31 3.43 -28.58
C LEU A 218 4.20 2.38 -29.70
N LYS A 219 4.20 2.84 -30.96
CA LYS A 219 4.19 1.98 -32.15
C LYS A 219 5.61 1.65 -32.66
N HIS A 220 6.58 2.52 -32.38
CA HIS A 220 7.97 2.37 -32.83
C HIS A 220 8.94 2.72 -31.68
N PHE A 221 9.69 1.76 -31.17
CA PHE A 221 10.66 2.02 -30.10
C PHE A 221 11.90 2.77 -30.58
N SER A 222 12.33 2.55 -31.83
CA SER A 222 13.48 3.23 -32.43
C SER A 222 13.29 4.75 -32.55
N LYS A 223 12.06 5.22 -32.76
CA LYS A 223 11.72 6.65 -32.85
C LYS A 223 11.52 7.33 -31.49
N HIS A 224 11.47 6.55 -30.41
CA HIS A 224 11.24 7.06 -29.05
C HIS A 224 12.22 6.44 -28.03
N PRO A 225 13.55 6.59 -28.23
CA PRO A 225 14.56 5.90 -27.44
C PRO A 225 14.51 6.25 -25.95
N VAL A 226 14.19 7.50 -25.60
CA VAL A 226 14.07 7.94 -24.20
C VAL A 226 12.90 7.25 -23.50
N ARG A 227 11.70 7.26 -24.10
CA ARG A 227 10.52 6.60 -23.53
C ARG A 227 10.71 5.09 -23.45
N TYR A 228 11.35 4.48 -24.45
CA TYR A 228 11.68 3.06 -24.42
C TYR A 228 12.64 2.73 -23.26
N ARG A 229 13.70 3.52 -23.07
CA ARG A 229 14.65 3.36 -21.95
C ARG A 229 13.95 3.50 -20.60
N MET A 230 13.11 4.51 -20.41
CA MET A 230 12.33 4.68 -19.19
C MET A 230 11.38 3.50 -18.95
N TRP A 231 10.70 3.01 -20.00
CA TRP A 231 9.83 1.84 -19.92
C TRP A 231 10.58 0.57 -19.54
N GLN A 232 11.82 0.39 -20.01
CA GLN A 232 12.68 -0.73 -19.58
C GLN A 232 13.05 -0.63 -18.10
N TRP A 233 13.45 0.56 -17.62
CA TRP A 233 13.75 0.79 -16.20
C TRP A 233 12.54 0.52 -15.30
N ILE A 234 11.39 1.10 -15.64
CA ILE A 234 10.13 0.85 -14.93
C ILE A 234 9.76 -0.63 -15.02
N GLY A 235 9.99 -1.28 -16.16
CA GLY A 235 9.78 -2.72 -16.34
C GLY A 235 10.60 -3.57 -15.37
N LYS A 236 11.86 -3.21 -15.13
CA LYS A 236 12.72 -3.87 -14.12
C LYS A 236 12.19 -3.66 -12.70
N LEU A 237 11.79 -2.44 -12.35
CA LEU A 237 11.19 -2.14 -11.05
C LEU A 237 9.85 -2.87 -10.85
N ASN A 238 9.02 -2.90 -11.89
CA ASN A 238 7.71 -3.56 -11.89
C ASN A 238 7.79 -5.06 -11.60
N ALA A 239 8.85 -5.74 -12.04
CA ALA A 239 9.08 -7.15 -11.69
C ALA A 239 9.24 -7.38 -10.17
N ARG A 240 9.64 -6.33 -9.42
CA ARG A 240 9.77 -6.34 -7.96
C ARG A 240 8.65 -5.59 -7.25
N HIS A 241 7.57 -5.22 -7.95
CA HIS A 241 6.51 -4.37 -7.41
C HIS A 241 5.91 -4.92 -6.10
N MET A 242 5.75 -6.24 -6.00
CA MET A 242 5.30 -6.91 -4.76
C MET A 242 6.26 -6.68 -3.57
N GLN A 243 7.57 -6.79 -3.80
CA GLN A 243 8.57 -6.59 -2.75
C GLN A 243 8.60 -5.12 -2.32
N LEU A 244 8.53 -4.21 -3.29
CA LEU A 244 8.46 -2.76 -3.04
C LEU A 244 7.16 -2.35 -2.32
N ALA A 245 6.05 -3.05 -2.59
CA ALA A 245 4.79 -2.84 -1.91
C ALA A 245 4.89 -3.16 -0.41
N TRP A 246 5.50 -4.30 -0.04
CA TRP A 246 5.75 -4.64 1.36
C TRP A 246 6.79 -3.73 2.01
N ALA A 247 7.91 -3.49 1.33
CA ALA A 247 8.97 -2.62 1.86
C ALA A 247 8.44 -1.21 2.16
N SER A 248 7.66 -0.62 1.24
CA SER A 248 7.03 0.70 1.47
C SER A 248 5.93 0.69 2.53
N LEU A 249 5.23 -0.44 2.72
CA LEU A 249 4.22 -0.58 3.77
C LEU A 249 4.86 -0.64 5.16
N VAL A 250 5.94 -1.41 5.28
CA VAL A 250 6.73 -1.49 6.51
C VAL A 250 7.43 -0.17 6.79
N SER A 251 8.06 0.46 5.79
CA SER A 251 8.78 1.72 5.99
C SER A 251 7.86 2.85 6.44
N VAL A 252 6.64 2.95 5.90
CA VAL A 252 5.73 4.02 6.29
C VAL A 252 5.20 3.81 7.71
N ALA A 253 4.96 2.56 8.12
CA ALA A 253 4.61 2.24 9.50
C ALA A 253 5.77 2.57 10.45
N LEU A 254 7.00 2.21 10.07
CA LEU A 254 8.19 2.51 10.86
C LEU A 254 8.45 4.02 10.96
N ALA A 255 8.26 4.78 9.88
CA ALA A 255 8.42 6.22 9.90
C ALA A 255 7.37 6.91 10.78
N ASP A 256 6.09 6.50 10.70
CA ASP A 256 5.07 7.00 11.62
C ASP A 256 5.36 6.60 13.07
N PHE A 257 5.76 5.35 13.31
CA PHE A 257 6.08 4.87 14.65
C PHE A 257 7.30 5.59 15.23
N TYR A 258 8.30 5.89 14.40
CA TYR A 258 9.47 6.67 14.80
C TYR A 258 9.05 8.05 15.31
N VAL A 259 8.24 8.77 14.53
CA VAL A 259 7.73 10.08 14.94
C VAL A 259 6.90 9.97 16.19
N TYR A 260 6.07 8.93 16.32
CA TYR A 260 5.32 8.68 17.55
C TYR A 260 6.22 8.53 18.78
N LEU A 261 7.29 7.75 18.70
CA LEU A 261 8.23 7.57 19.81
C LEU A 261 8.95 8.85 20.20
N VAL A 262 9.34 9.67 19.21
CA VAL A 262 9.99 10.96 19.45
C VAL A 262 9.01 11.98 20.03
N ALA A 263 7.81 12.09 19.45
CA ALA A 263 6.77 13.03 19.91
C ALA A 263 6.25 12.71 21.31
N SER A 264 6.12 11.43 21.65
CA SER A 264 5.72 10.99 23.00
C SER A 264 6.84 11.07 24.05
N GLY A 265 8.06 11.44 23.66
CA GLY A 265 9.22 11.53 24.56
C GLY A 265 9.75 10.18 25.05
N VAL A 266 9.34 9.06 24.43
CA VAL A 266 9.83 7.71 24.76
C VAL A 266 11.23 7.47 24.20
N PHE A 267 11.58 8.16 23.12
CA PHE A 267 12.86 8.00 22.42
C PHE A 267 13.40 9.35 21.95
N ASP A 268 14.62 9.69 22.34
CA ASP A 268 15.30 10.88 21.85
C ASP A 268 15.91 10.62 20.46
N ASP A 269 15.70 11.52 19.50
CA ASP A 269 16.26 11.42 18.15
C ASP A 269 17.80 11.52 18.17
N PRO A 270 18.54 10.44 17.82
CA PRO A 270 19.99 10.50 17.73
C PRO A 270 20.42 11.42 16.57
N ARG A 271 21.19 12.46 16.90
CA ARG A 271 21.72 13.43 15.93
C ARG A 271 23.14 13.07 15.51
N PHE A 272 23.46 13.22 14.23
CA PHE A 272 24.81 13.05 13.71
C PHE A 272 25.56 14.38 13.63
N PHE A 273 24.89 15.43 13.14
CA PHE A 273 25.34 16.82 13.07
C PHE A 273 24.14 17.75 12.89
#